data_AF-E9I3R9-F1
#
_entry.id   AF-E9I3R9-F1
#
_cell.length_a   1.000
_cell.length_b   1.000
_cell.length_c   1.000
_cell.angle_alpha   90.00
_cell.angle_beta   90.00
_cell.angle_gamma   90.00
#
_symmetry.space_group_name_H-M   'P 1'
#
loop_
_entity.id
_entity.type
_entity.pdbx_description
1 polymer ?
#
loop_
_entity_poly.entity_id
_entity_poly.type
_entity_poly.pdbx_seq_one_letter_code
_entity_poly.pdbx_strand_id
1 'polypeptide(L)'
;MLRGSPHLGIPLPSEDSLTSIFFADDSTLLSNSLQAAVEQMAIVDKFCSVSGARLNHAKCMTLVLNEHLDTEDIDSGGLLNVLPTGQPTKYLGFLFGHRLPKDLQLQRLSDKFLSVFPIWGGRARTLQGRKLIVSTMMLSMLWHVTASIVVPKSTIDIWQQMHSTRGIQDSLSAFTPSSTPHVPRRTRSTNAMESSGSAPIQPSDGQTVPQ
;
A
#
# COMPACT_ATOMS: atom_id res chain seq x y z
N MET A 1 -16.12 -30.86 10.96
CA MET A 1 -14.71 -30.45 10.71
C MET A 1 -14.32 -29.45 11.79
N LEU A 2 -13.63 -28.33 11.53
CA LEU A 2 -12.97 -27.52 12.61
C LEU A 2 -13.86 -27.20 13.84
N ARG A 3 -15.02 -26.57 13.66
CA ARG A 3 -15.96 -26.25 14.76
C ARG A 3 -16.58 -27.47 15.46
N GLY A 4 -16.36 -28.68 14.94
CA GLY A 4 -16.74 -29.94 15.59
C GLY A 4 -15.66 -30.54 16.49
N SER A 5 -14.47 -29.92 16.54
CA SER A 5 -13.34 -30.34 17.37
C SER A 5 -12.96 -29.25 18.38
N PRO A 6 -13.85 -28.87 19.33
CA PRO A 6 -13.60 -27.77 20.27
C PRO A 6 -12.39 -28.01 21.18
N HIS A 7 -12.03 -29.28 21.44
CA HIS A 7 -10.83 -29.65 22.19
C HIS A 7 -9.51 -29.24 21.52
N LEU A 8 -9.51 -28.90 20.22
CA LEU A 8 -8.35 -28.35 19.53
C LEU A 8 -8.26 -26.82 19.64
N GLY A 9 -9.38 -26.14 19.93
CA GLY A 9 -9.48 -24.68 19.97
C GLY A 9 -9.01 -24.04 21.28
N ILE A 10 -8.98 -22.71 21.30
CA ILE A 10 -8.69 -21.93 22.50
C ILE A 10 -9.98 -21.80 23.33
N PRO A 11 -10.02 -22.28 24.59
CA PRO A 11 -11.19 -22.15 25.44
C PRO A 11 -11.45 -20.68 25.82
N LEU A 12 -12.72 -20.28 25.84
CA LEU A 12 -13.19 -18.96 26.24
C LEU A 12 -13.83 -19.02 27.65
N PRO A 13 -13.93 -17.88 28.37
CA PRO A 13 -14.63 -17.82 29.66
C PRO A 13 -16.15 -18.09 29.62
N SER A 14 -16.73 -18.40 28.45
CA SER A 14 -18.15 -18.71 28.25
C SER A 14 -18.44 -20.21 28.09
N GLU A 15 -17.48 -21.09 28.42
CA GLU A 15 -17.47 -22.54 28.09
C GLU A 15 -17.39 -22.87 26.58
N ASP A 16 -17.44 -21.87 25.70
CA ASP A 16 -17.17 -22.03 24.27
C ASP A 16 -15.67 -22.25 23.97
N SER A 17 -15.36 -22.83 22.81
CA SER A 17 -13.98 -22.93 22.31
C SER A 17 -13.85 -22.34 20.90
N LEU A 18 -12.92 -21.41 20.74
CA LEU A 18 -12.66 -20.71 19.48
C LEU A 18 -11.58 -21.44 18.68
N THR A 19 -12.01 -22.10 17.60
CA THR A 19 -11.16 -22.92 16.72
C THR A 19 -10.69 -22.21 15.44
N SER A 20 -11.38 -21.15 15.01
CA SER A 20 -11.14 -20.53 13.70
C SER A 20 -11.79 -19.15 13.53
N ILE A 21 -11.11 -18.22 12.86
CA ILE A 21 -11.65 -16.95 12.34
C ILE A 21 -11.50 -16.95 10.81
N PHE A 22 -12.49 -16.46 10.07
CA PHE A 22 -12.50 -16.43 8.61
C PHE A 22 -12.84 -15.04 8.08
N PHE A 23 -12.11 -14.57 7.06
CA PHE A 23 -12.40 -13.33 6.35
C PHE A 23 -12.10 -13.52 4.85
N ALA A 24 -13.15 -13.63 4.02
CA ALA A 24 -13.03 -14.04 2.62
C ALA A 24 -12.24 -15.36 2.48
N ASP A 25 -11.08 -15.35 1.80
CA ASP A 25 -10.16 -16.48 1.69
C ASP A 25 -9.13 -16.55 2.84
N ASP A 26 -8.84 -15.45 3.53
CA ASP A 26 -7.96 -15.41 4.70
C ASP A 26 -8.58 -16.21 5.87
N SER A 27 -7.97 -17.34 6.18
CA SER A 27 -8.43 -18.29 7.21
C SER A 27 -7.41 -18.42 8.34
N THR A 28 -7.80 -18.03 9.54
CA THR A 28 -6.96 -18.10 10.75
C THR A 28 -7.43 -19.25 11.63
N LEU A 29 -6.58 -20.26 11.81
CA LEU A 29 -6.78 -21.31 12.81
C LEU A 29 -6.40 -20.80 14.20
N LEU A 30 -7.11 -21.25 15.22
CA LEU A 30 -6.83 -20.92 16.62
C LEU A 30 -6.78 -22.21 17.43
N SER A 31 -5.63 -22.44 18.06
CA SER A 31 -5.27 -23.72 18.65
C SER A 31 -4.69 -23.53 20.05
N ASN A 32 -5.03 -24.41 20.99
CA ASN A 32 -4.49 -24.37 22.36
C ASN A 32 -3.04 -24.88 22.49
N SER A 33 -2.54 -25.59 21.49
CA SER A 33 -1.24 -26.26 21.48
C SER A 33 -0.73 -26.46 20.06
N LEU A 34 0.57 -26.71 19.91
CA LEU A 34 1.20 -26.99 18.61
C LEU A 34 0.63 -28.26 17.96
N GLN A 35 0.42 -29.32 18.76
CA GLN A 35 -0.21 -30.56 18.30
C GLN A 35 -1.64 -30.28 17.79
N ALA A 36 -2.44 -29.52 18.54
CA ALA A 36 -3.78 -29.14 18.09
C ALA A 36 -3.77 -28.33 16.79
N ALA A 37 -2.75 -27.51 16.54
CA ALA A 37 -2.58 -26.80 15.27
C ALA A 37 -2.26 -27.76 14.11
N VAL A 38 -1.42 -28.79 14.32
CA VAL A 38 -1.16 -29.86 13.34
C VAL A 38 -2.45 -30.64 13.02
N GLU A 39 -3.22 -31.02 14.05
CA GLU A 39 -4.49 -31.74 13.87
C GLU A 39 -5.55 -30.89 13.17
N GLN A 40 -5.65 -29.59 13.48
CA GLN A 40 -6.49 -28.65 12.74
C GLN A 40 -6.05 -28.50 11.28
N MET A 41 -4.74 -28.49 10.99
CA MET A 41 -4.23 -28.43 9.61
C MET A 41 -4.63 -29.67 8.81
N ALA A 42 -4.50 -30.87 9.39
CA ALA A 42 -4.94 -32.12 8.76
C ALA A 42 -6.47 -32.13 8.45
N ILE A 43 -7.28 -31.48 9.30
CA ILE A 43 -8.71 -31.28 9.04
C ILE A 43 -8.95 -30.32 7.85
N VAL A 44 -8.14 -29.26 7.71
CA VAL A 44 -8.20 -28.32 6.57
C VAL A 44 -7.75 -29.01 5.28
N ASP A 45 -6.64 -29.73 5.28
CA ASP A 45 -6.16 -30.47 4.10
C ASP A 45 -7.19 -31.53 3.66
N LYS A 46 -7.83 -32.21 4.61
CA LYS A 46 -8.92 -33.13 4.29
C LYS A 46 -10.12 -32.42 3.67
N PHE A 47 -10.50 -31.24 4.17
CA PHE A 47 -11.54 -30.40 3.56
C PHE A 47 -11.16 -29.94 2.14
N CYS A 48 -9.94 -29.46 1.93
CA CYS A 48 -9.41 -29.08 0.61
C CYS A 48 -9.46 -30.25 -0.38
N SER A 49 -9.05 -31.46 0.04
CA SER A 49 -9.07 -32.65 -0.81
C SER A 49 -10.46 -33.07 -1.32
N VAL A 50 -11.53 -32.71 -0.60
CA VAL A 50 -12.93 -33.04 -0.95
C VAL A 50 -13.65 -31.88 -1.64
N SER A 51 -13.34 -30.63 -1.28
CA SER A 51 -13.95 -29.43 -1.87
C SER A 51 -13.29 -28.98 -3.18
N GLY A 52 -12.08 -29.47 -3.50
CA GLY A 52 -11.27 -28.99 -4.61
C GLY A 52 -10.54 -27.66 -4.34
N ALA A 53 -10.71 -27.08 -3.15
CA ALA A 53 -9.92 -25.92 -2.71
C ALA A 53 -8.43 -26.29 -2.57
N ARG A 54 -7.54 -25.33 -2.78
CA ARG A 54 -6.09 -25.51 -2.67
C ARG A 54 -5.50 -24.57 -1.62
N LEU A 55 -4.93 -25.13 -0.56
CA LEU A 55 -4.22 -24.38 0.46
C LEU A 55 -2.87 -23.89 -0.08
N ASN A 56 -2.48 -22.66 0.26
CA ASN A 56 -1.16 -22.13 -0.08
C ASN A 56 -0.25 -22.22 1.14
N HIS A 57 0.30 -23.41 1.41
CA HIS A 57 1.11 -23.69 2.60
C HIS A 57 2.26 -22.68 2.80
N ALA A 58 2.87 -22.17 1.71
CA ALA A 58 3.93 -21.15 1.77
C ALA A 58 3.46 -19.76 2.28
N LYS A 59 2.14 -19.53 2.35
CA LYS A 59 1.52 -18.36 3.03
C LYS A 59 0.94 -18.70 4.40
N CYS A 60 0.72 -19.98 4.70
CA CYS A 60 0.19 -20.44 5.98
C CYS A 60 1.30 -20.38 7.05
N MET A 61 1.32 -19.29 7.82
CA MET A 61 2.28 -19.04 8.90
C MET A 61 1.65 -19.33 10.26
N THR A 62 2.37 -20.04 11.13
CA THR A 62 1.96 -20.30 12.53
C THR A 62 2.58 -19.24 13.43
N LEU A 63 1.74 -18.42 14.08
CA LEU A 63 2.16 -17.43 15.07
C LEU A 63 2.00 -17.99 16.48
N VAL A 64 3.08 -18.01 17.26
CA VAL A 64 3.07 -18.50 18.65
C VAL A 64 2.93 -17.34 19.62
N LEU A 65 1.84 -17.36 20.38
CA LEU A 65 1.41 -16.28 21.28
C LEU A 65 1.93 -16.42 22.73
N ASN A 66 2.59 -17.52 23.08
CA ASN A 66 3.22 -17.68 24.39
C ASN A 66 4.57 -16.96 24.43
N GLU A 67 4.68 -15.88 25.20
CA GLU A 67 5.90 -15.06 25.34
C GLU A 67 7.09 -15.83 25.95
N HIS A 68 6.83 -16.93 26.67
CA HIS A 68 7.84 -17.77 27.33
C HIS A 68 8.40 -18.90 26.44
N LEU A 69 7.96 -19.00 25.18
CA LEU A 69 8.38 -20.06 24.27
C LEU A 69 9.15 -19.46 23.09
N ASP A 70 10.47 -19.69 23.06
CA ASP A 70 11.33 -19.24 21.96
C ASP A 70 11.02 -20.02 20.69
N THR A 71 10.81 -19.31 19.58
CA THR A 71 10.34 -19.87 18.30
C THR A 71 11.28 -20.90 17.68
N GLU A 72 12.56 -20.84 18.03
CA GLU A 72 13.60 -21.74 17.52
C GLU A 72 13.59 -23.12 18.21
N ASP A 73 13.04 -23.21 19.43
CA ASP A 73 12.90 -24.45 20.20
C ASP A 73 11.65 -25.28 19.79
N ILE A 74 10.86 -24.77 18.84
CA ILE A 74 9.54 -25.32 18.48
C ILE A 74 9.67 -26.34 17.35
N ASP A 75 10.11 -27.57 17.69
CA ASP A 75 10.05 -28.68 16.76
C ASP A 75 8.59 -29.00 16.38
N SER A 76 8.24 -28.59 15.15
CA SER A 76 6.94 -28.84 14.53
C SER A 76 6.97 -30.03 13.56
N GLY A 77 8.06 -30.81 13.53
CA GLY A 77 8.28 -31.91 12.58
C GLY A 77 8.28 -31.47 11.10
N GLY A 78 8.48 -30.17 10.83
CA GLY A 78 8.27 -29.57 9.51
C GLY A 78 6.81 -29.47 9.04
N LEU A 79 5.83 -29.80 9.90
CA LEU A 79 4.41 -29.82 9.55
C LEU A 79 3.74 -28.44 9.60
N LEU A 80 4.36 -27.47 10.28
CA LEU A 80 3.90 -26.09 10.41
C LEU A 80 5.04 -25.11 10.16
N ASN A 81 4.76 -24.06 9.39
CA ASN A 81 5.70 -22.97 9.16
C ASN A 81 5.62 -21.96 10.32
N VAL A 82 6.34 -22.23 11.40
CA VAL A 82 6.43 -21.31 12.56
C VAL A 82 7.10 -20.00 12.12
N LEU A 83 6.48 -18.87 12.46
CA LEU A 83 7.04 -17.55 12.21
C LEU A 83 8.11 -17.21 13.26
N PRO A 84 9.38 -16.96 12.88
CA PRO A 84 10.45 -16.74 13.84
C PRO A 84 10.29 -15.46 14.68
N THR A 85 10.96 -15.42 15.83
CA THR A 85 11.03 -14.25 16.72
C THR A 85 11.48 -13.01 15.96
N GLY A 86 10.80 -11.88 16.16
CA GLY A 86 11.12 -10.60 15.54
C GLY A 86 10.75 -10.48 14.05
N GLN A 87 10.35 -11.56 13.37
CA GLN A 87 9.89 -11.52 11.97
C GLN A 87 8.41 -11.06 11.91
N PRO A 88 8.08 -10.01 11.14
CA PRO A 88 6.71 -9.52 11.03
C PRO A 88 5.97 -10.09 9.80
N THR A 89 4.93 -10.89 10.01
CA THR A 89 3.97 -11.30 8.96
C THR A 89 2.81 -10.29 8.85
N LYS A 90 2.07 -10.33 7.74
CA LYS A 90 0.94 -9.42 7.46
C LYS A 90 -0.39 -10.17 7.45
N TYR A 91 -1.35 -9.73 8.27
CA TYR A 91 -2.73 -10.23 8.27
C TYR A 91 -3.72 -9.06 8.26
N LEU A 92 -4.72 -9.11 7.38
CA LEU A 92 -5.77 -8.08 7.17
C LEU A 92 -5.30 -6.61 7.06
N GLY A 93 -4.02 -6.38 6.70
CA GLY A 93 -3.42 -5.05 6.58
C GLY A 93 -2.38 -4.71 7.66
N PHE A 94 -2.47 -5.36 8.81
CA PHE A 94 -1.64 -5.15 10.00
C PHE A 94 -0.43 -6.10 10.05
N LEU A 95 0.60 -5.72 10.80
CA LEU A 95 1.71 -6.60 11.15
C LEU A 95 1.46 -7.39 12.44
N PHE A 96 1.79 -8.68 12.41
CA PHE A 96 1.80 -9.58 13.55
C PHE A 96 3.12 -10.36 13.58
N GLY A 97 3.56 -10.77 14.76
CA GLY A 97 4.83 -11.48 14.94
C GLY A 97 5.17 -11.64 16.42
N HIS A 98 5.99 -12.64 16.74
CA HIS A 98 6.40 -12.91 18.10
C HIS A 98 7.47 -11.89 18.55
N ARG A 99 7.25 -11.22 19.69
CA ARG A 99 8.13 -10.17 20.27
C ARG A 99 8.55 -9.05 19.28
N LEU A 100 7.59 -8.55 18.48
CA LEU A 100 7.83 -7.37 17.63
C LEU A 100 7.99 -6.07 18.44
N PRO A 101 8.80 -5.09 17.98
CA PRO A 101 8.82 -3.75 18.55
C PRO A 101 7.45 -3.08 18.46
N LYS A 102 6.96 -2.52 19.57
CA LYS A 102 5.62 -1.91 19.69
C LYS A 102 5.39 -0.82 18.64
N ASP A 103 6.41 -0.03 18.36
CA ASP A 103 6.36 1.09 17.40
C ASP A 103 6.44 0.66 15.93
N LEU A 104 6.81 -0.59 15.61
CA LEU A 104 7.01 -1.06 14.22
C LEU A 104 5.75 -0.87 13.34
N GLN A 105 4.58 -1.15 13.91
CA GLN A 105 3.28 -0.94 13.27
C GLN A 105 3.00 0.55 13.02
N LEU A 106 3.28 1.40 14.01
CA LEU A 106 3.05 2.85 13.98
C LEU A 106 4.02 3.59 13.05
N GLN A 107 5.27 3.13 13.00
CA GLN A 107 6.29 3.59 12.07
C GLN A 107 5.88 3.22 10.64
N ARG A 108 5.58 1.93 10.37
CA ARG A 108 5.14 1.49 9.02
C ARG A 108 3.89 2.21 8.54
N LEU A 109 2.97 2.53 9.45
CA LEU A 109 1.79 3.37 9.20
C LEU A 109 2.18 4.79 8.79
N SER A 110 3.13 5.41 9.52
CA SER A 110 3.67 6.74 9.23
C SER A 110 4.44 6.79 7.91
N ASP A 111 5.30 5.80 7.62
CA ASP A 111 6.04 5.67 6.37
C ASP A 111 5.10 5.52 5.17
N LYS A 112 4.03 4.72 5.34
CA LYS A 112 2.97 4.60 4.34
C LYS A 112 2.22 5.91 4.14
N PHE A 113 1.92 6.68 5.20
CA PHE A 113 1.34 8.02 5.04
C PHE A 113 2.28 8.97 4.28
N LEU A 114 3.53 9.09 4.72
CA LEU A 114 4.51 10.00 4.12
C LEU A 114 4.79 9.70 2.64
N SER A 115 4.85 8.41 2.25
CA SER A 115 5.07 8.01 0.85
C SER A 115 3.89 8.29 -0.09
N VAL A 116 2.64 8.23 0.40
CA VAL A 116 1.45 8.51 -0.44
C VAL A 116 0.96 9.96 -0.37
N PHE A 117 1.37 10.72 0.66
CA PHE A 117 0.92 12.10 0.88
C PHE A 117 1.22 13.04 -0.32
N PRO A 118 2.41 13.03 -0.97
CA PRO A 118 2.66 13.82 -2.17
C PRO A 118 1.78 13.39 -3.36
N ILE A 119 1.48 12.09 -3.48
CA ILE A 119 0.63 11.52 -4.54
C ILE A 119 -0.82 12.03 -4.38
N TRP A 120 -1.30 12.20 -3.16
CA TRP A 120 -2.60 12.80 -2.86
C TRP A 120 -2.58 14.32 -3.04
N GLY A 121 -1.54 15.00 -2.54
CA GLY A 121 -1.34 16.44 -2.72
C GLY A 121 -1.19 16.88 -4.19
N GLY A 122 -0.67 16.03 -5.06
CA GLY A 122 -0.54 16.31 -6.50
C GLY A 122 -1.86 16.29 -7.28
N ARG A 123 -2.92 15.63 -6.77
CA ARG A 123 -4.16 15.35 -7.54
C ARG A 123 -5.11 16.53 -7.73
N ALA A 124 -4.90 17.66 -7.05
CA ALA A 124 -5.76 18.83 -7.18
C ALA A 124 -4.99 20.10 -7.59
N ARG A 125 -5.68 20.97 -8.33
CA ARG A 125 -5.16 22.24 -8.86
C ARG A 125 -5.16 23.38 -7.83
N THR A 126 -6.07 23.35 -6.84
CA THR A 126 -6.22 24.38 -5.80
C THR A 126 -5.78 23.86 -4.44
N LEU A 127 -5.23 24.72 -3.57
CA LEU A 127 -4.80 24.34 -2.22
C LEU A 127 -5.94 23.72 -1.39
N GLN A 128 -7.16 24.24 -1.51
CA GLN A 128 -8.33 23.69 -0.81
C GLN A 128 -8.71 22.30 -1.34
N GLY A 129 -8.65 22.07 -2.66
CA GLY A 129 -8.87 20.75 -3.24
C GLY A 129 -7.80 19.73 -2.80
N ARG A 130 -6.54 20.16 -2.69
CA ARG A 130 -5.43 19.32 -2.15
C ARG A 130 -5.70 18.96 -0.70
N LYS A 131 -6.01 19.95 0.13
CA LYS A 131 -6.34 19.75 1.55
C LYS A 131 -7.53 18.82 1.71
N LEU A 132 -8.58 18.94 0.89
CA LEU A 132 -9.74 18.04 0.91
C LEU A 132 -9.34 16.59 0.60
N ILE A 133 -8.67 16.33 -0.53
CA ILE A 133 -8.23 14.97 -0.92
C ILE A 133 -7.36 14.35 0.18
N VAL A 134 -6.37 15.09 0.68
CA VAL A 134 -5.48 14.64 1.77
C VAL A 134 -6.29 14.33 3.03
N SER A 135 -7.23 15.20 3.43
CA SER A 135 -8.09 14.99 4.61
C SER A 135 -8.91 13.70 4.49
N THR A 136 -9.60 13.50 3.36
CA THR A 136 -10.47 12.33 3.15
C THR A 136 -9.68 11.03 3.12
N MET A 137 -8.53 11.01 2.45
CA MET A 137 -7.68 9.82 2.34
C MET A 137 -7.00 9.48 3.68
N MET A 138 -6.51 10.49 4.41
CA MET A 138 -5.96 10.30 5.76
C MET A 138 -7.04 9.78 6.71
N LEU A 139 -8.22 10.41 6.77
CA LEU A 139 -9.30 9.99 7.66
C LEU A 139 -9.78 8.55 7.37
N SER A 140 -9.94 8.19 6.10
CA SER A 140 -10.31 6.82 5.69
C SER A 140 -9.27 5.78 6.13
N MET A 141 -7.98 6.08 5.97
CA MET A 141 -6.91 5.16 6.38
C MET A 141 -6.71 5.12 7.90
N LEU A 142 -6.92 6.24 8.61
CA LEU A 142 -6.92 6.26 10.08
C LEU A 142 -8.06 5.42 10.64
N TRP A 143 -9.29 5.58 10.13
CA TRP A 143 -10.48 4.87 10.62
C TRP A 143 -10.32 3.35 10.62
N HIS A 144 -9.73 2.80 9.55
CA HIS A 144 -9.41 1.37 9.46
C HIS A 144 -8.37 0.92 10.50
N VAL A 145 -7.40 1.77 10.83
CA VAL A 145 -6.22 1.41 11.61
C VAL A 145 -6.39 1.67 13.11
N THR A 146 -7.11 2.72 13.51
CA THR A 146 -7.44 3.00 14.92
C THR A 146 -8.35 1.95 15.56
N ALA A 147 -8.96 1.08 14.76
CA ALA A 147 -9.70 -0.09 15.24
C ALA A 147 -8.79 -1.20 15.82
N SER A 148 -7.46 -1.15 15.63
CA SER A 148 -6.53 -2.18 16.13
C SER A 148 -5.16 -1.65 16.60
N ILE A 149 -4.89 -0.34 16.46
CA ILE A 149 -3.66 0.30 16.95
C ILE A 149 -4.03 1.52 17.81
N VAL A 150 -3.51 1.57 19.03
CA VAL A 150 -3.50 2.79 19.86
C VAL A 150 -2.47 3.76 19.28
N VAL A 151 -2.93 4.87 18.70
CA VAL A 151 -2.04 5.88 18.11
C VAL A 151 -1.64 6.91 19.19
N PRO A 152 -0.35 7.10 19.49
CA PRO A 152 0.12 8.12 20.42
C PRO A 152 -0.20 9.54 19.95
N LYS A 153 -0.52 10.43 20.88
CA LYS A 153 -0.86 11.83 20.58
C LYS A 153 0.26 12.56 19.82
N SER A 154 1.54 12.30 20.13
CA SER A 154 2.69 12.87 19.42
C SER A 154 2.67 12.56 17.92
N THR A 155 2.31 11.34 17.53
CA THR A 155 2.18 10.94 16.12
C THR A 155 1.01 11.63 15.43
N ILE A 156 -0.12 11.79 16.13
CA ILE A 156 -1.27 12.56 15.64
C ILE A 156 -0.87 14.02 15.41
N ASP A 157 -0.13 14.63 16.35
CA ASP A 157 0.30 16.02 16.27
C ASP A 157 1.27 16.24 15.07
N ILE A 158 2.15 15.29 14.78
CA ILE A 158 3.01 15.30 13.57
C ILE A 158 2.16 15.23 12.28
N TRP A 159 1.19 14.32 12.21
CA TRP A 159 0.30 14.22 11.04
C TRP A 159 -0.58 15.47 10.86
N GLN A 160 -0.98 16.13 11.94
CA GLN A 160 -1.69 17.43 11.90
C GLN A 160 -0.78 18.58 11.43
N GLN A 161 0.51 18.58 11.78
CA GLN A 161 1.47 19.53 11.23
C GLN A 161 1.65 19.36 9.71
N MET A 162 1.72 18.11 9.21
CA MET A 162 1.75 17.81 7.77
C MET A 162 0.49 18.30 7.04
N HIS A 163 -0.69 18.21 7.67
CA HIS A 163 -1.97 18.72 7.14
C HIS A 163 -2.05 20.25 7.02
N SER A 164 -1.15 20.98 7.69
CA SER A 164 -1.09 22.44 7.59
C SER A 164 -0.81 22.90 6.15
N THR A 165 -1.24 24.12 5.81
CA THR A 165 -1.03 24.68 4.47
C THR A 165 0.46 24.74 4.08
N ARG A 166 1.36 24.86 5.06
CA ARG A 166 2.82 24.78 4.85
C ARG A 166 3.24 23.33 4.54
N GLY A 167 2.89 22.36 5.38
CA GLY A 167 3.23 20.95 5.15
C GLY A 167 2.75 20.41 3.78
N ILE A 168 1.56 20.80 3.31
CA ILE A 168 1.05 20.47 1.96
C ILE A 168 1.87 21.12 0.83
N GLN A 169 2.50 22.26 1.08
CA GLN A 169 3.29 23.02 0.11
C GLN A 169 4.76 22.59 0.10
N ASP A 170 5.34 22.37 1.28
CA ASP A 170 6.73 21.96 1.49
C ASP A 170 6.97 20.50 1.04
N SER A 171 6.01 19.60 1.31
CA SER A 171 6.05 18.20 0.82
C SER A 171 5.98 18.06 -0.70
N LEU A 172 5.58 19.11 -1.42
CA LEU A 172 5.57 19.15 -2.89
C LEU A 172 6.81 19.83 -3.47
N SER A 173 7.42 20.80 -2.77
CA SER A 173 8.71 21.38 -3.20
C SER A 173 9.85 20.37 -3.06
N ALA A 174 9.79 19.47 -2.08
CA ALA A 174 10.70 18.33 -1.95
C ALA A 174 10.62 17.33 -3.12
N PHE A 175 9.59 17.40 -3.97
CA PHE A 175 9.36 16.46 -5.08
C PHE A 175 9.57 17.07 -6.48
N THR A 176 10.02 18.33 -6.60
CA THR A 176 10.50 18.85 -7.90
C THR A 176 11.92 18.35 -8.18
N PRO A 177 12.17 17.53 -9.23
CA PRO A 177 13.53 17.13 -9.56
C PRO A 177 14.32 18.35 -10.03
N SER A 178 15.53 18.53 -9.51
CA SER A 178 16.46 19.62 -9.86
C SER A 178 17.12 19.42 -11.24
N SER A 179 16.34 19.04 -12.25
CA SER A 179 16.74 18.90 -13.65
C SER A 179 15.51 18.83 -14.57
N THR A 180 14.96 19.97 -14.96
CA THR A 180 14.14 20.07 -16.18
C THR A 180 15.06 20.17 -17.39
N PRO A 181 15.03 19.23 -18.35
CA PRO A 181 15.76 19.39 -19.61
C PRO A 181 15.30 20.65 -20.33
N HIS A 182 16.25 21.47 -20.80
CA HIS A 182 15.96 22.73 -21.46
C HIS A 182 15.39 22.50 -22.88
N VAL A 183 14.07 22.30 -22.98
CA VAL A 183 13.36 22.23 -24.25
C VAL A 183 13.48 23.57 -25.00
N PRO A 184 14.10 23.62 -26.20
CA PRO A 184 14.27 24.88 -26.91
C PRO A 184 12.92 25.50 -27.30
N ARG A 185 12.67 26.71 -26.81
CA ARG A 185 11.44 27.47 -27.07
C ARG A 185 11.41 27.94 -28.53
N ARG A 186 10.78 27.16 -29.41
CA ARG A 186 10.65 27.46 -30.85
C ARG A 186 9.99 28.83 -31.06
N THR A 187 10.80 29.83 -31.40
CA THR A 187 10.36 31.20 -31.68
C THR A 187 9.54 31.23 -32.96
N ARG A 188 8.26 31.60 -32.84
CA ARG A 188 7.39 31.87 -33.98
C ARG A 188 7.36 33.39 -34.20
N SER A 189 8.31 33.89 -35.00
CA SER A 189 8.40 35.31 -35.33
C SER A 189 7.18 35.77 -36.12
N THR A 190 6.37 36.62 -35.51
CA THR A 190 5.30 37.37 -36.19
C THR A 190 5.90 38.59 -36.88
N ASN A 191 5.93 38.58 -38.21
CA ASN A 191 6.08 39.79 -39.03
C ASN A 191 4.87 39.84 -39.98
N ALA A 192 4.28 41.03 -40.13
CA ALA A 192 3.19 41.30 -41.05
C ALA A 192 3.28 42.76 -41.52
N MET A 193 2.90 42.99 -42.79
CA MET A 193 2.82 44.33 -43.44
C MET A 193 4.22 45.00 -43.65
N GLU A 194 4.44 45.86 -44.66
CA GLU A 194 3.51 46.46 -45.63
C GLU A 194 4.18 46.95 -46.94
N SER A 195 3.55 46.70 -48.10
CA SER A 195 3.71 47.46 -49.37
C SER A 195 5.14 47.51 -50.00
N SER A 196 5.44 48.10 -51.17
CA SER A 196 4.67 48.74 -52.26
C SER A 196 5.26 48.32 -53.62
N GLY A 197 4.51 48.43 -54.72
CA GLY A 197 4.86 47.82 -56.02
C GLY A 197 5.73 48.61 -57.00
N SER A 198 6.00 48.00 -58.16
CA SER A 198 6.48 48.64 -59.40
C SER A 198 6.20 47.77 -60.62
N ALA A 199 5.96 48.42 -61.76
CA ALA A 199 5.81 47.87 -63.13
C ALA A 199 6.29 48.97 -64.11
N PRO A 200 6.43 48.74 -65.44
CA PRO A 200 6.15 47.55 -66.24
C PRO A 200 7.36 47.08 -67.09
N ILE A 201 7.14 46.22 -68.08
CA ILE A 201 8.06 45.97 -69.21
C ILE A 201 7.32 46.30 -70.52
N GLN A 202 8.01 46.94 -71.48
CA GLN A 202 7.50 47.27 -72.82
C GLN A 202 8.17 46.41 -73.93
N PRO A 203 7.59 46.32 -75.15
CA PRO A 203 7.98 45.32 -76.15
C PRO A 203 8.89 45.82 -77.30
N SER A 204 9.78 44.92 -77.74
CA SER A 204 10.52 44.83 -79.02
C SER A 204 11.47 43.61 -78.94
N ASP A 205 12.05 42.98 -79.97
CA ASP A 205 11.74 42.78 -81.41
C ASP A 205 12.62 41.59 -81.89
N GLY A 206 12.57 41.02 -83.11
CA GLY A 206 11.74 41.29 -84.29
C GLY A 206 12.42 40.74 -85.56
N GLN A 207 11.81 39.73 -86.22
CA GLN A 207 12.41 38.93 -87.33
C GLN A 207 13.65 38.08 -86.89
N THR A 208 14.09 37.01 -87.58
CA THR A 208 13.78 36.50 -88.93
C THR A 208 13.86 34.95 -88.99
N VAL A 209 13.11 34.34 -89.93
CA VAL A 209 13.17 32.93 -90.39
C VAL A 209 14.17 32.87 -91.57
N PRO A 210 15.08 31.87 -91.75
CA PRO A 210 14.73 30.50 -92.18
C PRO A 210 15.75 29.39 -91.77
N GLN A 211 15.74 28.13 -92.24
CA GLN A 211 14.83 27.37 -93.12
C GLN A 211 14.29 26.13 -92.37
#